data_AF-A0A7S0P7K1-F1
#
_entry.id   AF-A0A7S0P7K1-F1
#
_cell.length_a   1.000
_cell.length_b   1.000
_cell.length_c   1.000
_cell.angle_alpha   90.00
_cell.angle_beta   90.00
_cell.angle_gamma   90.00
#
_symmetry.space_group_name_H-M   'P 1'
#
loop_
_entity.id
_entity.type
_entity.pdbx_description
1 polymer ?
#
loop_
_entity_poly.entity_id
_entity_poly.type
_entity_poly.pdbx_seq_one_letter_code
_entity_poly.pdbx_strand_id
1 'polypeptide(L)'
;QKMAVAAPVKAAKVNTTVESIQGKSGRKCMLTGKKANNGWSVSFSHIRNKKLQGVNLQYKRVYWPEKQRYVRLRISTSAMKSINKIGLEAMAKRAGLDLESLAYSDASAERREWLVENG
;
A
#
# COMPACT_ATOMS: atom_id res chain seq x y z
N GLN A 1 0.07 -20.45 44.59
CA GLN A 1 -0.96 -20.42 43.52
C GLN A 1 -0.34 -19.71 42.33
N LYS A 2 -0.12 -20.41 41.20
CA LYS A 2 0.50 -19.83 40.00
C LYS A 2 -0.55 -19.00 39.25
N MET A 3 -0.39 -17.69 39.19
CA MET A 3 -1.24 -16.85 38.35
C MET A 3 -0.86 -17.08 36.88
N ALA A 4 -1.78 -17.66 36.12
CA ALA A 4 -1.64 -17.78 34.67
C ALA A 4 -1.66 -16.38 34.06
N VAL A 5 -0.54 -15.95 33.49
CA VAL A 5 -0.50 -14.75 32.65
C VAL A 5 -1.26 -15.08 31.37
N ALA A 6 -2.42 -14.46 31.18
CA ALA A 6 -3.19 -14.59 29.96
C ALA A 6 -2.32 -14.22 28.76
N ALA A 7 -2.18 -15.13 27.80
CA ALA A 7 -1.52 -14.85 26.54
C ALA A 7 -2.19 -13.63 25.87
N PRO A 8 -1.42 -12.69 25.28
CA PRO A 8 -2.01 -11.55 24.60
C PRO A 8 -2.84 -12.07 23.42
N VAL A 9 -4.16 -11.97 23.56
CA VAL A 9 -5.11 -12.32 22.50
C VAL A 9 -4.79 -11.40 21.33
N LYS A 10 -4.32 -11.97 20.22
CA LYS A 10 -4.02 -11.23 18.98
C LYS A 10 -5.27 -10.41 18.62
N ALA A 11 -5.16 -9.08 18.68
CA ALA A 11 -6.22 -8.19 18.25
C ALA A 11 -6.67 -8.59 16.83
N ALA A 12 -7.97 -8.78 16.65
CA ALA A 12 -8.55 -9.11 15.35
C ALA A 12 -8.08 -8.06 14.34
N LYS A 13 -7.34 -8.49 13.31
CA LYS A 13 -6.92 -7.59 12.24
C LYS A 13 -8.19 -7.04 11.60
N VAL A 14 -8.39 -5.73 11.71
CA VAL A 14 -9.44 -5.06 10.97
C VAL A 14 -9.12 -5.33 9.50
N ASN A 15 -9.91 -6.19 8.86
CA ASN A 15 -9.85 -6.42 7.43
C ASN A 15 -10.36 -5.15 6.75
N THR A 16 -9.53 -4.11 6.74
CA THR A 16 -9.68 -2.94 5.87
C THR A 16 -9.30 -3.43 4.47
N THR A 17 -10.12 -4.32 3.91
CA THR A 17 -9.90 -4.95 2.61
C THR A 17 -9.57 -3.85 1.61
N VAL A 18 -8.73 -4.18 0.62
CA VAL A 18 -8.32 -3.28 -0.48
C VAL A 18 -9.52 -2.51 -1.05
N GLU A 19 -10.72 -3.10 -1.03
CA GLU A 19 -12.03 -2.54 -1.38
C GLU A 19 -12.42 -1.25 -0.63
N SER A 20 -12.15 -1.16 0.67
CA SER A 20 -12.44 0.02 1.50
C SER A 20 -11.50 1.21 1.21
N ILE A 21 -10.27 0.93 0.78
CA ILE A 21 -9.24 1.93 0.48
C ILE A 21 -9.27 2.33 -1.01
N GLN A 22 -9.63 1.39 -1.88
CA GLN A 22 -9.84 1.58 -3.31
C GLN A 22 -11.23 2.10 -3.67
N GLY A 23 -12.10 2.33 -2.67
CA GLY A 23 -13.53 2.63 -2.80
C GLY A 23 -13.94 3.11 -4.19
N LYS A 24 -14.71 2.28 -4.91
CA LYS A 24 -15.37 2.39 -6.23
C LYS A 24 -14.83 3.36 -7.31
N SER A 25 -14.35 4.57 -6.98
CA SER A 25 -13.59 5.47 -7.86
C SER A 25 -12.10 5.08 -7.90
N GLY A 26 -11.78 4.12 -8.76
CA GLY A 26 -10.52 3.38 -8.76
C GLY A 26 -9.23 4.12 -9.16
N ARG A 27 -8.98 5.41 -8.84
CA ARG A 27 -7.70 6.12 -9.10
C ARG A 27 -7.15 6.92 -7.90
N LYS A 28 -7.05 6.28 -6.73
CA LYS A 28 -6.38 6.78 -5.52
C LYS A 28 -5.05 6.07 -5.26
N CYS A 29 -4.11 6.75 -4.63
CA CYS A 29 -2.89 6.15 -4.08
C CYS A 29 -3.22 5.42 -2.78
N MET A 30 -2.77 4.17 -2.61
CA MET A 30 -3.06 3.39 -1.40
C MET A 30 -2.45 4.02 -0.14
N LEU A 31 -1.16 4.41 -0.18
CA LEU A 31 -0.46 4.93 0.99
C LEU A 31 -0.83 6.39 1.34
N THR A 32 -0.79 7.30 0.37
CA THR A 32 -0.98 8.74 0.65
C THR A 32 -2.40 9.23 0.43
N GLY A 33 -3.28 8.41 -0.13
CA GLY A 33 -4.64 8.79 -0.43
C GLY A 33 -4.83 9.88 -1.51
N LYS A 34 -3.76 10.27 -2.22
CA LYS A 34 -3.83 11.28 -3.29
C LYS A 34 -4.82 10.86 -4.38
N LYS A 35 -5.68 11.79 -4.77
CA LYS A 35 -6.70 11.66 -5.83
C LYS A 35 -6.49 12.69 -6.93
N ALA A 36 -7.18 12.51 -8.05
CA ALA A 36 -7.13 13.47 -9.15
C ALA A 36 -7.61 14.86 -8.69
N ASN A 37 -6.98 15.89 -9.25
CA ASN A 37 -7.37 17.28 -9.03
C ASN A 37 -8.27 17.77 -10.18
N ASN A 38 -9.22 18.66 -9.85
CA ASN A 38 -10.00 19.38 -10.86
C ASN A 38 -9.17 20.56 -11.36
N GLY A 39 -8.93 20.62 -12.67
CA GLY A 39 -8.17 21.69 -13.30
C GLY A 39 -8.81 22.17 -14.59
N TRP A 40 -8.12 23.09 -15.25
CA TRP A 40 -8.54 23.67 -16.52
C TRP A 40 -7.41 23.57 -17.54
N SER A 41 -7.76 23.35 -18.80
CA SER A 41 -6.90 23.62 -19.94
C SER A 41 -7.27 25.00 -20.47
N VAL A 42 -6.34 25.95 -20.41
CA VAL A 42 -6.55 27.33 -20.87
C VAL A 42 -5.90 27.49 -22.23
N SER A 43 -6.64 27.94 -23.24
CA SER A 43 -6.09 28.26 -24.55
C SER A 43 -5.42 29.64 -24.58
N PHE A 44 -4.70 29.94 -25.66
CA PHE A 44 -4.12 31.26 -25.88
C PHE A 44 -5.17 32.40 -25.81
N SER A 45 -6.36 32.16 -26.37
CA SER A 45 -7.51 33.07 -26.29
C SER A 45 -8.26 33.02 -24.95
N HIS A 46 -7.68 32.43 -23.90
CA HIS A 46 -8.23 32.35 -22.55
C HIS A 46 -9.51 31.51 -22.38
N ILE A 47 -9.82 30.64 -23.34
CA ILE A 47 -10.96 29.72 -23.26
C ILE A 47 -10.60 28.59 -22.29
N ARG A 48 -11.45 28.37 -21.27
CA ARG A 48 -11.21 27.41 -20.19
C ARG A 48 -12.03 26.14 -20.39
N ASN A 49 -11.34 25.03 -20.60
CA ASN A 49 -11.95 23.70 -20.71
C ASN A 49 -11.69 22.88 -19.44
N LYS A 50 -12.74 22.29 -18.84
CA LYS A 50 -12.60 21.46 -17.62
C LYS A 50 -11.76 20.22 -17.93
N LYS A 51 -10.77 19.92 -17.08
CA LYS A 51 -9.93 18.72 -17.20
C LYS A 51 -9.62 18.14 -15.83
N LEU A 52 -9.59 16.82 -15.73
CA LEU A 52 -9.08 16.13 -14.55
C LEU A 52 -7.57 15.92 -14.66
N GLN A 53 -6.83 16.40 -13.66
CA GLN A 53 -5.39 16.15 -13.51
C GLN A 53 -5.18 14.88 -12.70
N GLY A 54 -4.85 13.78 -13.38
CA GLY A 54 -4.60 12.48 -12.75
C GLY A 54 -3.32 12.46 -11.92
N VAL A 55 -3.32 11.67 -10.85
CA VAL A 55 -2.10 11.35 -10.09
C VAL A 55 -1.28 10.34 -10.90
N ASN A 56 0.05 10.50 -10.92
CA ASN A 56 0.96 9.51 -11.48
C ASN A 56 1.01 8.26 -10.59
N LEU A 57 0.05 7.36 -10.79
CA LEU A 57 -0.12 6.10 -10.08
C LEU A 57 0.55 4.97 -10.85
N GLN A 58 1.30 4.14 -10.15
CA GLN A 58 2.05 3.02 -10.71
C GLN A 58 1.81 1.78 -9.86
N TYR A 59 1.67 0.62 -10.51
CA TYR A 59 1.71 -0.68 -9.83
C TYR A 59 3.17 -1.07 -9.63
N LYS A 60 3.59 -1.18 -8.37
CA LYS A 60 4.96 -1.54 -8.02
C LYS A 60 4.98 -2.55 -6.88
N ARG A 61 6.02 -3.38 -6.91
CA ARG A 61 6.37 -4.28 -5.81
C ARG A 61 7.29 -3.53 -4.88
N VAL A 62 6.89 -3.39 -3.62
CA VAL A 62 7.69 -2.73 -2.59
C VAL A 62 8.19 -3.80 -1.63
N TYR A 63 9.49 -3.78 -1.34
CA TYR A 63 10.08 -4.72 -0.40
C TYR A 63 9.68 -4.36 1.03
N TRP A 64 9.23 -5.37 1.79
CA TRP A 64 8.94 -5.26 3.21
C TRP A 64 10.01 -6.02 3.99
N PRO A 65 10.92 -5.30 4.69
CA PRO A 65 12.04 -5.92 5.37
C PRO A 65 11.61 -6.87 6.50
N GLU A 66 10.59 -6.51 7.29
CA GLU A 66 10.21 -7.28 8.49
C GLU A 66 9.71 -8.69 8.18
N LYS A 67 9.04 -8.87 7.04
CA LYS A 67 8.48 -10.17 6.62
C LYS A 67 9.17 -10.77 5.40
N GLN A 68 10.32 -10.19 5.00
CA GLN A 68 11.13 -10.62 3.86
C GLN A 68 10.28 -10.97 2.63
N ARG A 69 9.41 -10.04 2.23
CA ARG A 69 8.49 -10.25 1.10
C ARG A 69 8.25 -8.97 0.32
N TYR A 70 7.82 -9.13 -0.92
CA TYR A 70 7.40 -8.02 -1.78
C TYR A 70 5.90 -7.86 -1.75
N VAL A 71 5.40 -6.68 -1.42
CA VAL A 71 3.97 -6.36 -1.44
C VAL A 71 3.64 -5.64 -2.75
N ARG A 72 2.59 -6.08 -3.46
CA ARG A 72 2.10 -5.41 -4.67
C ARG A 72 1.19 -4.25 -4.28
N LEU A 73 1.61 -3.02 -4.59
CA LEU A 73 0.87 -1.80 -4.25
C LEU A 73 0.65 -0.93 -5.47
N ARG A 74 -0.46 -0.18 -5.47
CA ARG A 74 -0.68 0.93 -6.38
C ARG A 74 -0.37 2.25 -5.69
N ILE A 75 0.77 2.82 -6.05
CA ILE A 75 1.37 3.95 -5.34
C ILE A 75 1.65 5.11 -6.28
N SER A 76 1.64 6.32 -5.73
CA SER A 76 2.10 7.51 -6.43
C SER A 76 3.63 7.60 -6.41
N THR A 77 4.22 8.30 -7.37
CA THR A 77 5.68 8.56 -7.37
C THR A 77 6.16 9.28 -6.11
N SER A 78 5.36 10.23 -5.59
CA SER A 78 5.66 10.88 -4.32
C SER A 78 5.65 9.92 -3.12
N ALA A 79 4.79 8.88 -3.17
CA ALA A 79 4.76 7.86 -2.13
C ALA A 79 6.00 6.96 -2.20
N MET A 80 6.52 6.65 -3.39
CA MET A 80 7.80 5.93 -3.54
C MET A 80 8.95 6.66 -2.84
N LYS A 81 9.07 7.98 -3.07
CA LYS A 81 10.07 8.81 -2.37
C LYS A 81 9.88 8.77 -0.85
N SER A 82 8.63 8.77 -0.38
CA SER A 82 8.30 8.76 1.05
C SER A 82 8.60 7.41 1.71
N ILE A 83 8.34 6.30 1.01
CA ILE A 83 8.71 4.95 1.46
C ILE A 83 10.21 4.88 1.71
N ASN A 84 11.03 5.39 0.79
CA ASN A 84 12.48 5.36 0.95
C ASN A 84 12.97 6.22 2.12
N LYS A 85 12.23 7.27 2.50
CA LYS A 85 12.63 8.18 3.59
C LYS A 85 12.15 7.73 4.98
N ILE A 86 10.93 7.22 5.08
CA ILE A 86 10.24 6.96 6.36
C ILE A 86 10.10 5.45 6.62
N GLY A 87 10.12 4.63 5.56
CA GLY A 87 9.82 3.21 5.62
C GLY A 87 8.38 2.89 5.22
N LEU A 88 8.17 1.64 4.79
CA LEU A 88 6.86 1.14 4.36
C LEU A 88 5.90 0.99 5.54
N GLU A 89 6.36 0.40 6.65
CA GLU A 89 5.61 0.14 7.89
C GLU A 89 4.92 1.41 8.43
N ALA A 90 5.72 2.44 8.67
CA ALA A 90 5.27 3.70 9.23
C ALA A 90 4.26 4.40 8.31
N MET A 91 4.46 4.32 6.99
CA MET A 91 3.52 4.87 6.02
C MET A 91 2.21 4.07 5.97
N ALA A 92 2.27 2.73 6.03
CA ALA A 92 1.10 1.87 6.05
C ALA A 92 0.26 2.10 7.33
N LYS A 93 0.91 2.21 8.49
CA LYS A 93 0.26 2.54 9.76
C LYS A 93 -0.47 3.89 9.72
N ARG A 94 0.17 4.93 9.17
CA ARG A 94 -0.46 6.26 8.97
C ARG A 94 -1.67 6.19 8.05
N ALA A 95 -1.62 5.31 7.06
CA ALA A 95 -2.68 5.12 6.07
C ALA A 95 -3.81 4.19 6.55
N GLY A 96 -3.64 3.49 7.69
CA GLY A 96 -4.55 2.43 8.14
C GLY A 96 -4.57 1.21 7.22
N LEU A 97 -3.46 0.96 6.50
CA LEU A 97 -3.29 -0.16 5.59
C LEU A 97 -2.74 -1.38 6.33
N ASP A 98 -3.44 -2.50 6.24
CA ASP A 98 -2.88 -3.80 6.60
C ASP A 98 -2.07 -4.37 5.42
N LEU A 99 -0.77 -4.55 5.61
CA LEU A 99 0.13 -5.08 4.59
C LEU A 99 0.04 -6.61 4.47
N GLU A 100 -0.47 -7.29 5.49
CA GLU A 100 -0.47 -8.75 5.53
C GLU A 100 -1.56 -9.38 4.67
N SER A 101 -2.69 -8.68 4.52
CA SER A 101 -3.81 -9.12 3.68
C SER A 101 -3.57 -8.92 2.18
N LEU A 102 -2.52 -8.18 1.81
CA LEU A 102 -2.23 -7.84 0.41
C LEU A 102 -1.52 -8.97 -0.34
N ALA A 103 -1.74 -9.01 -1.65
CA ALA A 103 -1.02 -9.91 -2.53
C ALA A 103 0.49 -9.64 -2.45
N TYR A 104 1.24 -10.68 -2.09
CA TYR A 104 2.68 -10.62 -1.92
C TYR A 104 3.40 -11.65 -2.79
N SER A 105 4.71 -11.47 -2.93
CA SER A 105 5.63 -12.47 -3.46
C SER A 105 6.72 -12.69 -2.43
N ASP A 106 6.97 -13.95 -2.10
CA ASP A 106 7.98 -14.33 -1.13
C ASP A 106 9.39 -13.91 -1.59
N ALA A 107 10.20 -13.41 -0.66
CA ALA A 107 11.62 -13.12 -0.86
C ALA A 107 12.52 -13.84 0.15
N SER A 108 11.94 -14.60 1.09
CA SER A 108 12.68 -15.43 2.06
C SER A 108 13.37 -16.59 1.34
N ALA A 109 14.68 -16.73 1.60
CA ALA A 109 15.49 -17.82 1.07
C ALA A 109 15.05 -19.18 1.65
N GLU A 110 14.84 -19.23 2.97
CA GLU A 110 14.40 -20.42 3.71
C GLU A 110 13.10 -21.01 3.13
N ARG A 111 12.11 -20.16 2.86
CA ARG A 111 10.85 -20.61 2.27
C ARG A 111 11.01 -21.12 0.84
N ARG A 112 11.93 -20.55 0.08
CA ARG A 112 12.23 -20.98 -1.29
C ARG A 112 12.94 -22.34 -1.29
N GLU A 113 13.87 -22.54 -0.36
CA GLU A 113 14.59 -23.81 -0.17
C GLU A 113 13.64 -24.91 0.29
N TRP A 114 12.78 -24.64 1.27
CA TRP A 114 11.75 -25.59 1.71
C TRP A 114 10.82 -26.03 0.58
N LEU A 115 10.39 -25.11 -0.29
CA LEU A 115 9.54 -25.46 -1.44
C LEU A 115 10.26 -26.32 -2.49
N VAL A 116 11.60 -26.25 -2.58
CA VAL A 116 12.40 -27.09 -3.46
C VAL A 116 12.62 -28.47 -2.85
N GLU A 117 12.83 -28.53 -1.53
CA GLU A 117 13.06 -29.77 -0.79
C GLU A 117 11.78 -30.61 -0.62
N ASN A 118 10.63 -29.96 -0.44
CA ASN A 118 9.32 -30.59 -0.24
C ASN A 118 8.43 -30.61 -1.49
N GLY A 119 9.02 -30.31 -2.67
CA GLY A 119 8.34 -30.20 -3.96
C GLY A 119 8.04 -31.54 -4.62
#